data_AF-A0A4Y2M1Z0-F1
#
_entry.id   AF-A0A4Y2M1Z0-F1
#
_cell.length_a   1.000
_cell.length_b   1.000
_cell.length_c   1.000
_cell.angle_alpha   90.00
_cell.angle_beta   90.00
_cell.angle_gamma   90.00
#
_symmetry.space_group_name_H-M   'P 1'
#
loop_
_entity.id
_entity.type
_entity.pdbx_description
1 polymer ?
#
loop_
_entity_poly.entity_id
_entity_poly.type
_entity_poly.pdbx_seq_one_letter_code
_entity_poly.pdbx_strand_id
1 'polypeptide(L)'
;MGGTDWILLSYYGGSNYDHHCNSTERVTQIMIVCDPDVLKGKLEILEERKSTEHSNCYYLFELNSNVSCTVKTSIVVPNKLSSGSVFCILFFTVVSVYLICGFLYKRIVIGAKGLEQIPNYSFWRDFGNLQADGCDYICRWGPRQESQAYRGIDDHLKMDEERDDQLLNM
;
A
#
# COMPACT_ATOMS: atom_id res chain seq x y z
N MET A 1 9.80 -14.35 29.00
CA MET A 1 10.89 -13.73 28.21
C MET A 1 10.74 -14.30 26.81
N GLY A 2 10.46 -13.49 25.80
CA GLY A 2 10.22 -13.97 24.42
C GLY A 2 11.46 -13.74 23.55
N GLY A 3 11.78 -14.71 22.68
CA GLY A 3 12.73 -14.54 21.58
C GLY A 3 12.04 -13.96 20.34
N THR A 4 12.78 -13.84 19.23
CA THR A 4 12.23 -13.30 17.97
C THR A 4 11.19 -14.20 17.32
N ASP A 5 11.20 -15.50 17.59
CA ASP A 5 10.39 -16.48 16.85
C ASP A 5 9.67 -17.48 17.76
N TRP A 6 9.61 -17.19 19.06
CA TRP A 6 8.92 -18.04 20.03
C TRP A 6 8.34 -17.24 21.19
N ILE A 7 7.20 -17.69 21.68
CA ILE A 7 6.49 -17.15 22.83
C ILE A 7 6.41 -18.25 23.89
N LEU A 8 6.83 -17.95 25.12
CA LEU A 8 6.67 -18.85 26.25
C LEU A 8 5.51 -18.39 27.13
N LEU A 9 4.47 -19.21 27.18
CA LEU A 9 3.31 -19.01 28.03
C LEU A 9 3.45 -19.87 29.30
N SER A 10 3.35 -19.27 30.47
CA SER A 10 3.48 -19.98 31.75
C SER A 10 2.17 -19.92 32.52
N TYR A 11 1.60 -21.08 32.80
CA TYR A 11 0.44 -21.29 33.64
C TYR A 11 0.88 -21.76 35.03
N TYR A 12 0.46 -21.01 36.05
CA TYR A 12 0.70 -21.28 37.46
C TYR A 12 -0.60 -21.73 38.15
N GLY A 13 -0.50 -22.24 39.38
CA GLY A 13 -1.67 -22.68 40.16
C GLY A 13 -2.21 -24.07 39.80
N GLY A 14 -1.37 -24.97 39.30
CA GLY A 14 -1.72 -26.38 39.14
C GLY A 14 -1.79 -27.12 40.49
N SER A 15 -2.30 -28.36 40.49
CA SER A 15 -2.33 -29.19 41.69
C SER A 15 -0.93 -29.50 42.22
N ASN A 16 -0.79 -29.69 43.53
CA ASN A 16 0.50 -30.01 44.17
C ASN A 16 0.99 -31.42 43.81
N TYR A 17 2.30 -31.58 43.62
CA TYR A 17 2.90 -32.90 43.38
C TYR A 17 2.79 -33.85 44.58
N ASP A 18 2.44 -35.11 44.33
CA ASP A 18 2.20 -36.09 45.40
C ASP A 18 3.50 -36.75 45.91
N HIS A 19 4.45 -37.05 45.01
CA HIS A 19 5.65 -37.84 45.32
C HIS A 19 6.98 -37.19 44.93
N HIS A 20 6.94 -36.06 44.20
CA HIS A 20 8.12 -35.39 43.65
C HIS A 20 8.06 -33.89 43.92
N CYS A 21 9.16 -33.17 43.70
CA CYS A 21 9.15 -31.70 43.67
C CYS A 21 8.69 -31.02 44.97
N ASN A 22 8.83 -31.69 46.12
CA ASN A 22 8.52 -31.16 47.45
C ASN A 22 7.10 -30.56 47.57
N SER A 23 6.10 -31.22 46.96
CA SER A 23 4.69 -30.81 47.01
C SER A 23 4.42 -29.38 46.51
N THR A 24 5.25 -28.85 45.61
CA THR A 24 5.00 -27.55 44.97
C THR A 24 3.84 -27.64 43.98
N GLU A 25 3.23 -26.48 43.69
CA GLU A 25 2.20 -26.37 42.66
C GLU A 25 2.78 -26.70 41.27
N ARG A 26 2.02 -27.45 40.47
CA ARG A 26 2.42 -27.76 39.10
C ARG A 26 2.40 -26.49 38.25
N VAL A 27 3.52 -26.23 37.57
CA VAL A 27 3.65 -25.15 36.58
C VAL A 27 3.68 -25.76 35.18
N THR A 28 2.89 -25.21 34.28
CA THR A 28 2.85 -25.63 32.87
C THR A 28 3.38 -24.52 31.98
N GLN A 29 4.40 -24.82 31.20
CA GLN A 29 5.00 -23.94 30.22
C GLN A 29 4.66 -24.43 28.82
N ILE A 30 4.09 -23.56 28.00
CA ILE A 30 3.80 -23.82 26.60
C ILE A 30 4.71 -22.93 25.77
N MET A 31 5.64 -23.55 25.05
CA MET A 31 6.53 -22.93 24.09
C MET A 31 5.85 -22.93 22.74
N ILE A 32 5.41 -21.75 22.30
CA ILE A 32 4.83 -21.55 20.98
C ILE A 32 5.96 -21.16 20.04
N VAL A 33 6.23 -21.97 19.02
CA VAL A 33 7.29 -21.75 18.02
C VAL A 33 6.67 -21.27 16.71
N CYS A 34 7.33 -20.32 16.06
CA CYS A 34 6.91 -19.81 14.75
C CYS A 34 6.96 -20.92 13.68
N ASP A 35 5.81 -21.19 13.09
CA ASP A 35 5.66 -22.00 11.88
C ASP A 35 4.74 -21.23 10.91
N PRO A 36 5.25 -20.67 9.79
CA PRO A 36 4.47 -19.82 8.90
C PRO A 36 3.34 -20.55 8.18
N ASP A 37 3.45 -21.87 8.03
CA ASP A 37 2.53 -22.68 7.22
C ASP A 37 1.37 -23.25 8.06
N VAL A 38 1.47 -23.17 9.39
CA VAL A 38 0.54 -23.83 10.31
C VAL A 38 -0.12 -22.82 11.24
N LEU A 39 -1.43 -22.62 11.09
CA LEU A 39 -2.21 -21.77 12.00
C LEU A 39 -2.37 -22.40 13.39
N LYS A 40 -2.63 -23.70 13.45
CA LYS A 40 -2.84 -24.46 14.69
C LYS A 40 -2.12 -25.81 14.59
N GLY A 41 -0.91 -25.86 15.14
CA GLY A 41 -0.15 -27.09 15.26
C GLY A 41 -0.73 -28.05 16.30
N LYS A 42 -0.11 -29.23 16.39
CA LYS A 42 -0.37 -30.19 17.46
C LYS A 42 0.41 -29.75 18.71
N LEU A 43 -0.21 -29.90 19.88
CA LEU A 43 0.44 -29.71 21.16
C LEU A 43 1.17 -31.01 21.53
N GLU A 44 2.49 -30.95 21.61
CA GLU A 44 3.33 -32.10 21.97
C GLU A 44 4.07 -31.85 23.29
N ILE A 45 4.32 -32.92 24.04
CA ILE A 45 5.06 -32.83 25.30
C ILE A 45 6.54 -32.88 24.93
N LEU A 46 7.26 -31.78 25.21
CA LEU A 46 8.69 -31.69 24.94
C LEU A 46 9.49 -32.26 26.11
N GLU A 47 9.15 -31.86 27.35
CA GLU A 47 9.88 -32.29 28.54
C GLU A 47 8.99 -32.22 29.80
N GLU A 48 9.20 -33.14 30.73
CA GLU A 48 8.70 -33.03 32.11
C GLU A 48 9.89 -32.99 33.06
N ARG A 49 10.16 -31.82 33.65
CA ARG A 49 11.27 -31.67 34.59
C ARG A 49 10.84 -32.14 35.98
N LYS A 50 11.30 -33.34 36.36
CA LYS A 50 11.18 -33.89 37.71
C LYS A 50 12.49 -33.68 38.45
N SER A 51 12.47 -32.85 39.49
CA SER A 51 13.62 -32.71 40.39
C SER A 51 13.25 -33.17 41.79
N THR A 52 14.16 -33.93 42.40
CA THR A 52 14.05 -34.40 43.78
C THR A 52 14.68 -33.42 44.77
N GLU A 53 15.56 -32.53 44.30
CA GLU A 53 16.33 -31.60 45.13
C GLU A 53 15.95 -30.12 44.93
N HIS A 54 15.28 -29.77 43.82
CA HIS A 54 14.87 -28.40 43.52
C HIS A 54 13.34 -28.26 43.43
N SER A 55 12.82 -27.12 43.89
CA SER A 55 11.39 -26.75 43.87
C SER A 55 10.86 -26.37 42.48
N ASN A 56 11.72 -26.27 41.47
CA ASN A 56 11.38 -25.73 40.16
C ASN A 56 11.02 -26.86 39.18
N CYS A 57 9.85 -27.48 39.39
CA CYS A 57 9.31 -28.50 38.50
C CYS A 57 8.27 -27.90 37.56
N TYR A 58 8.38 -28.24 36.28
CA TYR A 58 7.47 -27.73 35.25
C TYR A 58 7.27 -28.76 34.13
N TYR A 59 6.12 -28.66 33.48
CA TYR A 59 5.82 -29.34 32.23
C TYR A 59 6.12 -28.39 31.07
N LEU A 60 6.87 -28.84 30.07
CA LEU A 60 7.16 -28.08 28.87
C LEU A 60 6.45 -28.71 27.67
N PHE A 61 5.53 -27.95 27.07
CA PHE A 61 4.82 -28.32 25.86
C PHE A 61 5.33 -27.49 24.69
N GLU A 62 5.39 -28.09 23.51
CA GLU A 62 5.70 -27.41 22.26
C GLU A 62 4.44 -27.29 21.40
N LEU A 63 4.23 -26.10 20.81
CA LEU A 63 3.12 -25.81 19.92
C LEU A 63 3.62 -24.99 18.73
N ASN A 64 3.40 -25.49 17.52
CA ASN A 64 3.73 -24.74 16.30
C ASN A 64 2.56 -23.85 15.89
N SER A 65 2.82 -22.56 15.69
CA SER A 65 1.79 -21.64 15.19
C SER A 65 2.40 -20.41 14.52
N ASN A 66 1.76 -19.98 13.43
CA ASN A 66 2.10 -18.76 12.72
C ASN A 66 1.89 -17.47 13.54
N VAL A 67 1.16 -17.53 14.66
CA VAL A 67 0.92 -16.36 15.53
C VAL A 67 2.17 -15.93 16.30
N SER A 68 3.11 -16.84 16.50
CA SER A 68 4.37 -16.55 17.21
C SER A 68 5.46 -16.03 16.28
N CYS A 69 5.22 -16.02 14.97
CA CYS A 69 6.13 -15.44 14.00
C CYS A 69 6.14 -13.92 14.17
N THR A 70 7.26 -13.35 14.61
CA THR A 70 7.42 -11.92 14.47
C THR A 70 7.53 -11.62 12.99
N VAL A 71 6.71 -10.69 12.52
CA VAL A 71 6.67 -10.29 11.11
C VAL A 71 7.97 -9.56 10.77
N LYS A 72 9.05 -10.33 10.55
CA LYS A 72 10.34 -9.87 10.02
C LYS A 72 10.95 -10.93 9.10
N THR A 73 10.16 -11.47 8.19
CA THR A 73 10.67 -12.21 7.04
C THR A 73 10.13 -11.61 5.76
N SER A 74 11.00 -10.83 5.10
CA SER A 74 10.89 -10.40 3.70
C SER A 74 10.95 -11.59 2.71
N ILE A 75 10.39 -12.75 3.05
CA ILE A 75 10.56 -13.98 2.28
C ILE A 75 9.18 -14.65 2.15
N VAL A 76 8.60 -14.46 0.96
CA VAL A 76 7.55 -15.28 0.34
C VAL A 76 6.19 -15.33 1.07
N VAL A 77 5.66 -14.18 1.47
CA VAL A 77 4.24 -13.92 1.14
C VAL A 77 4.31 -13.29 -0.24
N PRO A 78 3.66 -13.80 -1.30
CA PRO A 78 3.50 -12.99 -2.49
C PRO A 78 2.72 -11.78 -2.01
N ASN A 79 3.41 -10.64 -1.88
CA ASN A 79 2.79 -9.36 -1.60
C ASN A 79 1.71 -9.23 -2.66
N LYS A 80 0.48 -9.59 -2.30
CA LYS A 80 -0.68 -9.44 -3.17
C LYS A 80 -0.77 -7.95 -3.33
N LEU A 81 -0.26 -7.46 -4.46
CA LEU A 81 -0.36 -6.06 -4.83
C LEU A 81 -1.81 -5.66 -4.59
N SER A 82 -2.01 -4.53 -3.91
CA SER A 82 -3.35 -4.01 -3.66
C SER A 82 -4.13 -4.07 -4.97
N SER A 83 -5.37 -4.57 -4.94
CA SER A 83 -6.18 -4.74 -6.14
C SER A 83 -6.24 -3.46 -6.99
N GLY A 84 -6.19 -2.29 -6.34
CA GLY A 84 -6.10 -1.00 -7.02
C GLY A 84 -4.78 -0.78 -7.78
N SER A 85 -3.65 -1.19 -7.21
CA SER A 85 -2.33 -1.08 -7.88
C SER A 85 -2.27 -1.94 -9.15
N VAL A 86 -2.81 -3.16 -9.10
CA VAL A 86 -2.89 -4.05 -10.27
C VAL A 86 -3.70 -3.39 -11.39
N PHE A 87 -4.86 -2.82 -11.06
CA PHE A 87 -5.70 -2.11 -12.03
C PHE A 87 -4.98 -0.90 -12.65
N CYS A 88 -4.31 -0.09 -11.83
CA CYS A 88 -3.54 1.06 -12.34
C CYS A 88 -2.44 0.62 -13.32
N ILE A 89 -1.68 -0.42 -13.00
CA ILE A 89 -0.60 -0.91 -13.87
C ILE A 89 -1.17 -1.36 -15.23
N LEU A 90 -2.27 -2.13 -15.22
CA LEU A 90 -2.92 -2.58 -16.46
C LEU A 90 -3.46 -1.39 -17.28
N PHE A 91 -4.09 -0.42 -16.63
CA PHE A 91 -4.61 0.76 -17.31
C PHE A 91 -3.49 1.56 -17.98
N PHE A 92 -2.42 1.91 -17.25
CA PHE A 92 -1.32 2.69 -17.78
C PHE A 92 -0.58 1.98 -18.92
N THR A 93 -0.37 0.66 -18.79
CA THR A 93 0.30 -0.12 -19.86
C THR A 93 -0.51 -0.13 -21.16
N VAL A 94 -1.83 -0.36 -21.08
CA VAL A 94 -2.71 -0.31 -22.27
C VAL A 94 -2.73 1.10 -22.89
N VAL A 95 -2.83 2.14 -22.06
CA VAL A 95 -2.82 3.54 -22.52
C VAL A 95 -1.49 3.88 -23.20
N SER A 96 -0.35 3.48 -22.63
CA SER A 96 0.96 3.71 -23.23
C SER A 96 1.09 3.03 -24.61
N VAL A 97 0.65 1.78 -24.74
CA VAL A 97 0.67 1.07 -26.03
C VAL A 97 -0.24 1.77 -27.03
N TYR A 98 -1.45 2.16 -26.63
CA TYR A 98 -2.38 2.90 -27.48
C TYR A 98 -1.79 4.22 -27.99
N LEU A 99 -1.17 5.01 -27.10
CA LEU A 99 -0.54 6.27 -27.47
C LEU A 99 0.64 6.07 -28.40
N ILE A 100 1.53 5.11 -28.12
CA ILE A 100 2.73 4.85 -28.95
C ILE A 100 2.31 4.33 -30.33
N CYS A 101 1.48 3.29 -30.40
CA CYS A 101 1.04 2.71 -31.66
C CYS A 101 0.22 3.71 -32.49
N GLY A 102 -0.71 4.43 -31.85
CA GLY A 102 -1.51 5.42 -32.54
C GLY A 102 -0.71 6.64 -32.99
N PHE A 103 0.30 7.06 -32.22
CA PHE A 103 1.24 8.11 -32.62
C PHE A 103 2.08 7.68 -33.83
N LEU A 104 2.65 6.48 -33.80
CA LEU A 104 3.42 5.94 -34.93
C LEU A 104 2.54 5.82 -36.18
N TYR A 105 1.30 5.37 -36.05
CA TYR A 105 0.36 5.29 -37.16
C TYR A 105 0.05 6.67 -37.76
N LYS A 106 -0.32 7.65 -36.92
CA LYS A 106 -0.62 9.02 -37.36
C LYS A 106 0.59 9.73 -37.97
N ARG A 107 1.79 9.45 -37.46
CA ARG A 107 3.04 10.03 -37.94
C ARG A 107 3.52 9.41 -39.26
N ILE A 108 3.51 8.08 -39.37
CA ILE A 108 4.11 7.36 -40.51
C ILE A 108 3.12 7.21 -41.66
N VAL A 109 1.85 6.89 -41.36
CA VAL A 109 0.85 6.58 -42.40
C VAL A 109 0.11 7.83 -42.85
N ILE A 110 -0.29 8.68 -41.91
CA ILE A 110 -1.14 9.85 -42.20
C ILE A 110 -0.30 11.11 -42.41
N GLY A 111 0.95 11.15 -41.94
CA GLY A 111 1.84 12.30 -42.09
C GLY A 111 1.40 13.53 -41.28
N ALA A 112 0.52 13.36 -40.29
CA ALA A 112 0.04 14.45 -39.44
C ALA A 112 1.22 15.08 -38.67
N LYS A 113 1.19 16.40 -38.49
CA LYS A 113 2.23 17.17 -37.78
C LYS A 113 1.59 17.98 -36.66
N GLY A 114 2.29 18.10 -35.53
CA GLY A 114 1.78 18.84 -34.35
C GLY A 114 0.88 18.00 -33.45
N LEU A 115 -0.05 18.66 -32.75
CA LEU A 115 -0.92 18.05 -31.72
C LEU A 115 -1.91 17.02 -32.28
N GLU A 116 -2.14 17.02 -33.59
CA GLU A 116 -2.98 16.02 -34.28
C GLU A 116 -2.33 14.63 -34.38
N GLN A 117 -1.06 14.51 -33.99
CA GLN A 117 -0.36 13.22 -33.92
C GLN A 117 -0.85 12.34 -32.76
N ILE A 118 -1.48 12.94 -31.74
CA ILE A 118 -1.99 12.21 -30.59
C ILE A 118 -3.40 11.67 -30.93
N PRO A 119 -3.60 10.34 -30.85
CA PRO A 119 -4.92 9.73 -31.06
C PRO A 119 -5.95 10.29 -30.07
N ASN A 120 -7.06 10.83 -30.57
CA ASN A 120 -8.14 11.40 -29.75
C ASN A 120 -7.65 12.49 -28.76
N TYR A 121 -6.85 13.44 -29.25
CA TYR A 121 -6.27 14.51 -28.44
C TYR A 121 -7.29 15.30 -27.58
N SER A 122 -8.49 15.59 -28.11
CA SER A 122 -9.54 16.30 -27.37
C SER A 122 -9.90 15.59 -26.07
N PHE A 123 -10.09 14.27 -26.12
CA PHE A 123 -10.38 13.45 -24.95
C PHE A 123 -9.26 13.54 -23.90
N TRP A 124 -7.99 13.39 -24.31
CA TRP A 124 -6.84 13.42 -23.38
C TRP A 124 -6.64 14.79 -22.73
N ARG A 125 -6.86 15.86 -23.49
CA ARG A 125 -6.82 17.23 -22.98
C ARG A 125 -7.90 17.44 -21.92
N ASP A 126 -9.13 17.03 -22.22
CA ASP A 126 -10.26 17.22 -21.32
C ASP A 126 -10.11 16.35 -20.05
N PHE A 127 -9.61 15.12 -20.18
CA PHE A 127 -9.26 14.25 -19.06
C PHE A 127 -8.17 14.86 -18.16
N GLY A 128 -7.10 15.41 -18.75
CA GLY A 128 -6.03 16.08 -18.00
C GLY A 128 -6.51 17.33 -17.27
N ASN A 129 -7.37 18.13 -17.91
CA ASN A 129 -8.00 19.29 -17.29
C ASN A 129 -8.87 18.88 -16.09
N LEU A 130 -9.69 17.83 -16.23
CA LEU A 130 -10.53 17.34 -15.14
C LEU A 130 -9.69 16.81 -13.96
N GLN A 131 -8.57 16.14 -14.24
CA GLN A 131 -7.65 15.67 -13.21
C GLN A 131 -6.96 16.84 -12.49
N ALA A 132 -6.58 17.90 -13.21
CA ALA A 132 -6.02 19.12 -12.62
C ALA A 132 -7.05 19.82 -11.71
N ASP A 133 -8.30 19.94 -12.17
CA ASP A 133 -9.41 20.49 -11.37
C ASP A 133 -9.69 19.64 -10.12
N GLY A 134 -9.64 18.31 -10.23
CA GLY A 134 -9.80 17.41 -9.08
C GLY A 134 -8.66 17.55 -8.07
N CYS A 135 -7.43 17.72 -8.54
CA CYS A 135 -6.28 17.97 -7.67
C CYS A 135 -6.36 19.33 -6.99
N ASP A 136 -6.79 20.38 -7.70
CA ASP A 136 -7.02 21.72 -7.12
C ASP A 136 -8.12 21.65 -6.04
N TYR A 137 -9.21 20.91 -6.28
CA TYR A 137 -10.27 20.72 -5.28
C TYR A 137 -9.80 19.98 -4.02
N ILE A 138 -8.98 18.93 -4.17
CA ILE A 138 -8.54 18.10 -3.04
C ILE A 138 -7.37 18.76 -2.28
N CYS A 139 -6.39 19.30 -3.00
CA CYS A 139 -5.13 19.78 -2.41
C CYS A 139 -5.18 21.28 -2.04
N ARG A 140 -6.14 22.04 -2.57
CA ARG A 140 -6.23 23.48 -2.36
C ARG A 140 -7.53 23.84 -1.63
N TRP A 141 -7.45 23.90 -0.30
CA TRP A 141 -8.50 24.51 0.52
C TRP A 141 -8.43 26.04 0.39
N GLY A 142 -8.91 26.61 -0.70
CA GLY A 142 -8.94 28.07 -0.89
C GLY A 142 -9.78 28.51 -2.10
N PRO A 143 -10.27 29.76 -2.13
CA PRO A 143 -11.13 30.24 -3.21
C PRO A 143 -10.39 30.22 -4.55
N ARG A 144 -11.09 29.70 -5.57
CA ARG A 144 -10.63 29.54 -6.95
C ARG A 144 -10.18 30.89 -7.50
N GLN A 145 -8.87 31.10 -7.65
CA GLN A 145 -8.36 32.27 -8.35
C GLN A 145 -8.46 31.99 -9.85
N GLU A 146 -9.44 32.63 -10.50
CA GLU A 146 -9.68 32.59 -11.93
C GLU A 146 -8.35 32.83 -12.69
N SER A 147 -7.95 31.89 -13.55
CA SER A 147 -6.66 31.95 -14.23
C SER A 147 -6.60 33.16 -15.17
N GLN A 148 -5.81 34.18 -14.80
CA GLN A 148 -5.61 35.40 -15.58
C GLN A 148 -4.86 35.22 -16.93
N ALA A 149 -4.56 33.97 -17.33
CA ALA A 149 -3.62 33.69 -18.41
C ALA A 149 -4.08 34.11 -19.82
N TYR A 150 -5.35 34.49 -20.03
CA TYR A 150 -5.85 34.85 -21.37
C TYR A 150 -6.43 36.28 -21.50
N ARG A 151 -6.57 37.06 -20.43
CA ARG A 151 -7.21 38.39 -20.51
C ARG A 151 -6.34 39.50 -21.15
N GLY A 152 -5.02 39.33 -21.18
CA GLY A 152 -4.11 40.41 -21.62
C GLY A 152 -4.15 40.73 -23.12
N ILE A 153 -4.61 39.80 -23.96
CA ILE A 153 -4.60 39.98 -25.43
C ILE A 153 -5.87 40.72 -25.89
N ASP A 154 -7.03 40.39 -25.33
CA ASP A 154 -8.30 41.01 -25.69
C ASP A 154 -8.37 42.50 -25.27
N ASP A 155 -7.77 42.85 -24.14
CA ASP A 155 -7.71 44.24 -23.67
C ASP A 155 -6.78 45.10 -24.54
N HIS A 156 -5.73 44.51 -25.13
CA HIS A 156 -4.85 45.20 -26.06
C HIS A 156 -5.52 45.44 -27.43
N LEU A 157 -6.28 44.47 -27.94
CA LEU A 157 -7.00 44.65 -29.21
C LEU A 157 -8.08 45.73 -29.12
N LYS A 158 -8.82 45.82 -28.01
CA LYS A 158 -9.83 46.88 -27.81
C LYS A 158 -9.21 48.28 -27.79
N MET A 159 -8.03 48.42 -27.20
CA MET A 159 -7.32 49.71 -27.13
C MET A 159 -6.79 50.17 -28.50
N ASP A 160 -6.52 49.23 -29.41
CA ASP A 160 -6.08 49.55 -30.77
C ASP A 160 -7.30 49.83 -31.69
N GLU A 161 -8.43 49.11 -31.53
CA GLU A 161 -9.70 49.44 -32.22
C GLU A 161 -10.20 50.85 -31.87
N GLU A 162 -10.24 51.23 -30.58
CA GLU A 162 -10.70 52.57 -30.17
C GLU A 162 -9.78 53.70 -30.70
N ARG A 163 -8.48 53.42 -30.88
CA ARG A 163 -7.52 54.40 -31.41
C ARG A 163 -7.73 54.64 -32.91
N ASP A 164 -8.03 53.58 -33.67
CA ASP A 164 -8.30 53.69 -35.10
C ASP A 164 -9.65 54.38 -35.36
N ASP A 165 -10.68 54.11 -34.55
CA ASP A 165 -11.98 54.79 -34.64
C ASP A 165 -11.89 56.30 -34.32
N GLN A 166 -10.96 56.70 -33.44
CA GLN A 166 -10.69 58.11 -33.16
C GLN A 166 -10.00 58.83 -34.32
N LEU A 167 -9.21 58.12 -35.14
CA LEU A 167 -8.57 58.70 -36.32
C LEU A 167 -9.53 58.87 -37.51
N LEU A 168 -10.62 58.12 -37.54
CA LEU A 168 -11.65 58.19 -38.59
C LEU A 168 -12.70 59.29 -38.37
N ASN A 169 -12.75 59.89 -37.17
CA ASN A 169 -13.74 60.90 -36.78
C ASN A 169 -13.24 62.34 -36.86
N MET A 170 -12.23 62.63 -37.70
CA MET A 170 -11.75 64.00 -37.95
C MET A 170 -11.84 64.40 -39.42
#